data_AF-A0A1C5T1U0-F1
#
_entry.id   AF-A0A1C5T1U0-F1
#
_cell.length_a   1.000
_cell.length_b   1.000
_cell.length_c   1.000
_cell.angle_alpha   90.00
_cell.angle_beta   90.00
_cell.angle_gamma   90.00
#
_symmetry.space_group_name_H-M   'P 1'
#
loop_
_entity.id
_entity.type
_entity.pdbx_description
1 polymer ?
#
loop_
_entity_poly.entity_id
_entity_poly.type
_entity_poly.pdbx_seq_one_letter_code
_entity_poly.pdbx_strand_id
1 'polypeptide(L)'
;MKRKLLFISVLWLCCSAICSGACIDEVRTFYTNYMTNLLNVDSHNEALCKKYLTEELAAKLQRMVYATGSNPIIRAQDVNSDAIKTLNVREIADDWYMVSYLWDEKDSTSLVEIPLKVGYVNDQCKIVYITPIESDTQYGDEWLFCFGNVASDKIDSSSGKSLVESFYKVYLATYCSMCGDLNVRLQSLRLSNLSHTALEQFKKAEQEYLQDTFEGYDLLVTNFDFDSMWFKSLKVLPLDADNYQVTYQAGKYTHQMNIQTTYQEGRYWISAITGVH
;
A
#
# COMPACT_ATOMS: atom_id res chain seq x y z
N MET A 1 41.53 35.21 -4.87
CA MET A 1 40.81 34.24 -4.03
C MET A 1 39.36 34.73 -3.85
N LYS A 2 38.36 33.84 -3.99
CA LYS A 2 36.91 34.02 -3.70
C LYS A 2 36.09 34.93 -4.63
N ARG A 3 35.75 34.45 -5.85
CA ARG A 3 34.58 34.96 -6.62
C ARG A 3 34.17 34.01 -7.75
N LYS A 4 34.00 32.71 -7.48
CA LYS A 4 33.46 31.73 -8.47
C LYS A 4 32.61 30.60 -7.86
N LEU A 5 32.03 30.79 -6.67
CA LEU A 5 31.27 29.73 -5.97
C LEU A 5 29.80 30.09 -5.68
N LEU A 6 29.27 31.19 -6.22
CA LEU A 6 27.89 31.66 -5.93
C LEU A 6 26.88 31.47 -7.08
N PHE A 7 27.30 30.97 -8.24
CA PHE A 7 26.41 30.80 -9.41
C PHE A 7 25.81 29.40 -9.55
N ILE A 8 26.35 28.39 -8.85
CA ILE A 8 25.84 27.01 -8.91
C ILE A 8 24.69 26.79 -7.92
N SER A 9 24.66 27.51 -6.79
CA SER A 9 23.60 27.37 -5.77
C SER A 9 22.26 27.98 -6.20
N VAL A 10 22.27 29.09 -6.95
CA VAL A 10 21.03 29.75 -7.41
C VAL A 10 20.34 28.95 -8.51
N LEU A 11 21.10 28.33 -9.43
CA LEU A 11 20.54 27.49 -10.49
C LEU A 11 19.89 26.21 -9.94
N TRP A 12 20.51 25.60 -8.91
CA TRP A 12 19.96 24.42 -8.23
C TRP A 12 18.69 24.73 -7.45
N LEU A 13 18.64 25.87 -6.73
CA LEU A 13 17.42 26.32 -6.04
C LEU A 13 16.29 26.68 -7.02
N CYS A 14 16.60 27.24 -8.19
CA CYS A 14 15.58 27.52 -9.21
C CYS A 14 15.05 26.24 -9.86
N CYS A 15 15.90 25.24 -10.13
CA CYS A 15 15.44 23.96 -10.70
C CYS A 15 14.54 23.18 -9.74
N SER A 16 14.88 23.09 -8.45
CA SER A 16 14.05 22.38 -7.48
C SER A 16 12.68 23.05 -7.27
N ALA A 17 12.63 24.38 -7.24
CA ALA A 17 11.37 25.12 -7.09
C ALA A 17 10.46 25.03 -8.33
N ILE A 18 11.02 25.02 -9.54
CA ILE A 18 10.26 24.87 -10.79
C ILE A 18 9.70 23.44 -10.92
N CYS A 19 10.47 22.43 -10.52
CA CYS A 19 10.03 21.03 -10.52
C CYS A 19 8.89 20.77 -9.51
N SER A 20 9.01 21.25 -8.27
CA SER A 20 7.94 21.11 -7.26
C SER A 20 6.65 21.84 -7.66
N GLY A 21 6.77 23.04 -8.27
CA GLY A 21 5.63 23.81 -8.77
C GLY A 21 4.87 23.13 -9.93
N ALA A 22 5.53 22.35 -10.78
CA ALA A 22 4.86 21.58 -11.83
C ALA A 22 4.09 20.38 -11.25
N CYS A 23 4.65 19.68 -10.26
CA CYS A 23 4.02 18.51 -9.66
C CYS A 23 2.75 18.82 -8.89
N ILE A 24 2.69 19.93 -8.14
CA ILE A 24 1.47 20.32 -7.41
C ILE A 24 0.28 20.58 -8.36
N ASP A 25 0.55 21.15 -9.54
CA ASP A 25 -0.46 21.43 -10.55
C ASP A 25 -0.95 20.15 -11.24
N GLU A 26 -0.07 19.18 -11.47
CA GLU A 26 -0.45 17.85 -11.98
C GLU A 26 -1.34 17.11 -10.96
N VAL A 27 -0.98 17.12 -9.68
CA VAL A 27 -1.81 16.51 -8.61
C VAL A 27 -3.17 17.20 -8.52
N ARG A 28 -3.22 18.54 -8.54
CA ARG A 28 -4.48 19.29 -8.52
C ARG A 28 -5.33 18.96 -9.73
N THR A 29 -4.73 18.95 -10.92
CA THR A 29 -5.41 18.63 -12.18
C THR A 29 -5.97 17.20 -12.16
N PHE A 30 -5.20 16.24 -11.65
CA PHE A 30 -5.66 14.87 -11.45
C PHE A 30 -6.91 14.83 -10.57
N TYR A 31 -6.84 15.35 -9.35
CA TYR A 31 -7.95 15.27 -8.39
C TYR A 31 -9.20 16.03 -8.85
N THR A 32 -9.05 17.23 -9.42
CA THR A 32 -10.19 17.99 -9.95
C THR A 32 -10.92 17.20 -11.04
N ASN A 33 -10.19 16.63 -11.99
CA ASN A 33 -10.79 15.85 -13.07
C ASN A 33 -11.36 14.53 -12.55
N TYR A 34 -10.63 13.84 -11.66
CA TYR A 34 -11.04 12.55 -11.11
C TYR A 34 -12.38 12.65 -10.36
N MET A 35 -12.48 13.64 -9.45
CA MET A 35 -13.68 13.89 -8.67
C MET A 35 -14.83 14.41 -9.56
N THR A 36 -14.54 15.27 -10.54
CA THR A 36 -15.57 15.75 -11.49
C THR A 36 -16.15 14.59 -12.32
N ASN A 37 -15.30 13.68 -12.79
CA ASN A 37 -15.74 12.49 -13.52
C ASN A 37 -16.58 11.57 -12.64
N LEU A 38 -16.18 11.35 -11.37
CA LEU A 38 -16.98 10.56 -10.43
C LEU A 38 -18.36 11.17 -10.20
N LEU A 39 -18.45 12.49 -9.98
CA LEU A 39 -19.72 13.19 -9.78
C LEU A 39 -20.66 13.05 -10.99
N ASN A 40 -20.09 13.07 -12.20
CA ASN A 40 -20.85 13.01 -13.45
C ASN A 40 -21.08 11.58 -13.96
N VAL A 41 -20.66 10.55 -13.21
CA VAL A 41 -20.72 9.13 -13.62
C VAL A 41 -20.01 8.89 -14.96
N ASP A 42 -18.86 9.55 -15.13
CA ASP A 42 -18.03 9.48 -16.32
C ASP A 42 -16.99 8.33 -16.21
N SER A 43 -16.90 7.50 -17.25
CA SER A 43 -15.99 6.35 -17.34
C SER A 43 -14.53 6.72 -17.66
N HIS A 44 -14.20 7.98 -17.93
CA HIS A 44 -12.84 8.41 -18.30
C HIS A 44 -11.78 8.29 -17.18
N ASN A 45 -12.15 7.91 -15.95
CA ASN A 45 -11.22 7.81 -14.83
C ASN A 45 -10.15 6.73 -14.99
N GLU A 46 -10.39 5.67 -15.77
CA GLU A 46 -9.34 4.68 -16.06
C GLU A 46 -8.17 5.30 -16.84
N ALA A 47 -8.47 6.10 -17.88
CA ALA A 47 -7.46 6.79 -18.67
C ALA A 47 -6.73 7.86 -17.83
N LEU A 48 -7.45 8.53 -16.92
CA LEU A 48 -6.87 9.48 -15.99
C LEU A 48 -5.88 8.80 -15.05
N CYS A 49 -6.26 7.67 -14.43
CA CYS A 49 -5.35 6.89 -13.59
C CYS A 49 -4.09 6.46 -14.33
N LYS A 50 -4.20 5.97 -15.58
CA LYS A 50 -3.02 5.59 -16.40
C LYS A 50 -2.07 6.76 -16.66
N LYS A 51 -2.61 7.96 -16.82
CA LYS A 51 -1.82 9.17 -17.06
C LYS A 51 -1.07 9.61 -15.79
N TYR A 52 -1.76 9.71 -14.66
CA TYR A 52 -1.22 10.37 -13.47
C TYR A 52 -0.65 9.42 -12.42
N LEU A 53 -1.02 8.14 -12.44
CA LEU A 53 -0.52 7.14 -11.50
C LEU A 53 0.53 6.25 -12.18
N THR A 54 1.37 5.61 -11.38
CA THR A 54 2.13 4.44 -11.83
C THR A 54 1.22 3.22 -11.96
N GLU A 55 1.60 2.26 -12.79
CA GLU A 55 0.82 1.02 -12.97
C GLU A 55 0.79 0.22 -11.66
N GLU A 56 1.90 0.22 -10.95
CA GLU A 56 2.09 -0.40 -9.64
C GLU A 56 1.12 0.17 -8.60
N LEU A 57 1.02 1.51 -8.53
CA LEU A 57 0.08 2.18 -7.63
C LEU A 57 -1.35 1.87 -8.03
N ALA A 58 -1.69 1.95 -9.31
CA ALA A 58 -3.06 1.65 -9.78
C ALA A 58 -3.48 0.22 -9.40
N ALA A 59 -2.58 -0.76 -9.57
CA ALA A 59 -2.84 -2.14 -9.15
C ALA A 59 -3.01 -2.27 -7.62
N LYS A 60 -2.23 -1.53 -6.82
CA LYS A 60 -2.39 -1.49 -5.36
C LYS A 60 -3.72 -0.89 -4.95
N LEU A 61 -4.11 0.25 -5.53
CA LEU A 61 -5.36 0.93 -5.20
C LEU A 61 -6.57 0.03 -5.49
N GLN A 62 -6.53 -0.77 -6.56
CA GLN A 62 -7.60 -1.76 -6.82
C GLN A 62 -7.75 -2.77 -5.68
N ARG A 63 -6.63 -3.31 -5.14
CA ARG A 63 -6.70 -4.22 -3.99
C ARG A 63 -7.20 -3.51 -2.72
N MET A 64 -6.82 -2.25 -2.54
CA MET A 64 -7.28 -1.43 -1.41
C MET A 64 -8.78 -1.09 -1.48
N VAL A 65 -9.37 -1.00 -2.67
CA VAL A 65 -10.83 -0.91 -2.83
C VAL A 65 -11.52 -2.15 -2.25
N TYR A 66 -11.00 -3.34 -2.52
CA TYR A 66 -11.54 -4.58 -1.97
C TYR A 66 -11.32 -4.71 -0.46
N ALA A 67 -10.19 -4.23 0.05
CA ALA A 67 -9.89 -4.19 1.48
C ALA A 67 -10.85 -3.29 2.28
N THR A 68 -11.20 -2.13 1.72
CA THR A 68 -11.88 -1.06 2.48
C THR A 68 -13.34 -0.84 2.08
N GLY A 69 -13.77 -1.36 0.93
CA GLY A 69 -15.06 -1.03 0.32
C GLY A 69 -15.20 0.45 -0.05
N SER A 70 -14.09 1.19 -0.13
CA SER A 70 -14.03 2.62 -0.41
C SER A 70 -12.99 2.91 -1.48
N ASN A 71 -13.12 4.04 -2.16
CA ASN A 71 -12.12 4.48 -3.12
C ASN A 71 -10.94 5.14 -2.38
N PRO A 72 -9.73 4.55 -2.38
CA PRO A 72 -8.59 5.06 -1.62
C PRO A 72 -8.06 6.40 -2.16
N ILE A 73 -8.34 6.75 -3.42
CA ILE A 73 -7.90 8.03 -4.02
C ILE A 73 -8.62 9.20 -3.35
N ILE A 74 -9.92 9.04 -3.05
CA ILE A 74 -10.76 10.08 -2.44
C ILE A 74 -11.16 9.77 -0.99
N ARG A 75 -10.90 8.57 -0.47
CA ARG A 75 -11.34 8.09 0.86
C ARG A 75 -12.85 8.11 1.07
N ALA A 76 -13.62 7.87 0.02
CA ALA A 76 -15.08 7.81 0.04
C ALA A 76 -15.60 6.84 -1.04
N GLN A 77 -16.89 6.51 -1.01
CA GLN A 77 -17.52 5.70 -2.07
C GLN A 77 -17.86 6.57 -3.30
N ASP A 78 -18.25 7.80 -3.06
CA ASP A 78 -18.69 8.78 -4.04
C ASP A 78 -18.15 10.17 -3.70
N VAL A 79 -18.60 11.19 -4.43
CA VAL A 79 -18.19 12.57 -4.26
C VAL A 79 -19.38 13.49 -4.49
N ASN A 80 -19.35 14.68 -3.88
CA ASN A 80 -20.37 15.71 -4.05
C ASN A 80 -19.77 17.05 -4.54
N SER A 81 -20.63 18.03 -4.82
CA SER A 81 -20.20 19.34 -5.31
C SER A 81 -19.32 20.10 -4.34
N ASP A 82 -19.58 19.98 -3.03
CA ASP A 82 -18.86 20.71 -2.00
C ASP A 82 -17.42 20.19 -1.86
N ALA A 83 -17.26 18.86 -1.95
CA ALA A 83 -15.95 18.22 -1.99
C ALA A 83 -15.10 18.72 -3.17
N ILE A 84 -15.69 18.88 -4.35
CA ILE A 84 -14.96 19.44 -5.51
C ILE A 84 -14.65 20.92 -5.31
N LYS A 85 -15.62 21.71 -4.82
CA LYS A 85 -15.49 23.15 -4.61
C LYS A 85 -14.41 23.49 -3.57
N THR A 86 -14.27 22.65 -2.56
CA THR A 86 -13.34 22.85 -1.44
C THR A 86 -12.02 22.11 -1.62
N LEU A 87 -11.84 21.39 -2.74
CA LEU A 87 -10.61 20.67 -3.06
C LEU A 87 -9.40 21.60 -3.01
N ASN A 88 -8.43 21.21 -2.20
CA ASN A 88 -7.16 21.89 -2.05
C ASN A 88 -6.01 20.89 -2.11
N VAL A 89 -4.88 21.33 -2.66
CA VAL A 89 -3.64 20.56 -2.72
C VAL A 89 -2.51 21.46 -2.26
N ARG A 90 -1.74 20.99 -1.27
CA ARG A 90 -0.57 21.67 -0.73
C ARG A 90 0.61 20.72 -0.60
N GLU A 91 1.81 21.22 -0.81
CA GLU A 91 3.04 20.51 -0.47
C GLU A 91 3.17 20.41 1.06
N ILE A 92 3.64 19.26 1.56
CA ILE A 92 3.81 19.01 3.00
C ILE A 92 5.23 18.56 3.37
N ALA A 93 5.95 17.93 2.44
CA ALA A 93 7.36 17.59 2.53
C ALA A 93 7.90 17.32 1.11
N ASP A 94 9.19 17.01 0.98
CA ASP A 94 9.83 16.73 -0.32
C ASP A 94 9.07 15.64 -1.10
N ASP A 95 8.50 16.02 -2.24
CA ASP A 95 7.63 15.21 -3.11
C ASP A 95 6.34 14.68 -2.46
N TRP A 96 6.02 15.11 -1.23
CA TRP A 96 4.78 14.76 -0.54
C TRP A 96 3.79 15.91 -0.60
N TYR A 97 2.54 15.57 -0.90
CA TYR A 97 1.43 16.49 -0.96
C TYR A 97 0.29 16.02 -0.06
N MET A 98 -0.45 16.98 0.49
CA MET A 98 -1.73 16.74 1.12
C MET A 98 -2.82 17.20 0.17
N VAL A 99 -3.69 16.28 -0.21
CA VAL A 99 -4.96 16.60 -0.83
C VAL A 99 -6.00 16.68 0.28
N SER A 100 -6.81 17.74 0.27
CA SER A 100 -7.83 17.94 1.28
C SER A 100 -9.12 18.48 0.67
N TYR A 101 -10.27 18.08 1.20
CA TYR A 101 -11.56 18.65 0.85
C TYR A 101 -12.55 18.50 2.02
N LEU A 102 -13.63 19.28 2.00
CA LEU A 102 -14.74 19.16 2.94
C LEU A 102 -15.91 18.45 2.25
N TRP A 103 -16.47 17.44 2.90
CA TRP A 103 -17.69 16.80 2.38
C TRP A 103 -18.91 17.76 2.45
N ASP A 104 -18.95 18.62 3.46
CA ASP A 104 -19.90 19.73 3.59
C ASP A 104 -19.09 21.02 3.82
N GLU A 105 -19.20 21.97 2.90
CA GLU A 105 -18.41 23.22 2.94
C GLU A 105 -18.63 24.04 4.22
N LYS A 106 -19.73 23.79 4.94
CA LYS A 106 -20.12 24.50 6.16
C LYS A 106 -19.74 23.74 7.43
N ASP A 107 -19.31 22.49 7.31
CA ASP A 107 -18.93 21.65 8.44
C ASP A 107 -17.43 21.29 8.37
N SER A 108 -16.63 21.98 9.18
CA SER A 108 -15.19 21.71 9.26
C SER A 108 -14.85 20.31 9.77
N THR A 109 -15.79 19.62 10.43
CA THR A 109 -15.56 18.23 10.89
C THR A 109 -15.66 17.21 9.75
N SER A 110 -16.15 17.64 8.59
CA SER A 110 -16.23 16.84 7.37
C SER A 110 -14.95 16.83 6.53
N LEU A 111 -13.85 17.35 7.09
CA LEU A 111 -12.55 17.42 6.43
C LEU A 111 -12.00 16.02 6.16
N VAL A 112 -11.67 15.78 4.90
CA VAL A 112 -10.91 14.64 4.43
C VAL A 112 -9.51 15.11 4.06
N GLU A 113 -8.49 14.41 4.56
CA GLU A 113 -7.09 14.63 4.24
C GLU A 113 -6.47 13.36 3.68
N ILE A 114 -5.71 13.47 2.59
CA ILE A 114 -5.15 12.35 1.82
C ILE A 114 -3.70 12.68 1.50
N PRO A 115 -2.75 12.18 2.31
CA PRO A 115 -1.34 12.30 1.99
C PRO A 115 -0.97 11.40 0.81
N LEU A 116 -0.15 11.92 -0.09
CA LEU A 116 0.37 11.18 -1.24
C LEU A 116 1.78 11.62 -1.57
N LYS A 117 2.53 10.74 -2.23
CA LYS A 117 3.87 11.02 -2.74
C LYS A 117 3.86 11.02 -4.26
N VAL A 118 4.57 11.94 -4.86
CA VAL A 118 4.86 11.95 -6.30
C VAL A 118 6.29 11.48 -6.58
N GLY A 119 6.53 11.11 -7.82
CA GLY A 119 7.85 10.79 -8.34
C GLY A 119 7.90 11.01 -9.84
N TYR A 120 9.11 11.08 -10.39
CA TYR A 120 9.31 11.24 -11.82
C TYR A 120 9.49 9.89 -12.51
N VAL A 121 8.63 9.59 -13.48
CA VAL A 121 8.71 8.41 -14.33
C VAL A 121 8.72 8.88 -15.78
N ASN A 122 9.82 8.60 -16.52
CA ASN A 122 10.02 9.09 -17.88
C ASN A 122 9.81 10.61 -18.02
N ASP A 123 10.41 11.39 -17.12
CA ASP A 123 10.30 12.85 -17.01
C ASP A 123 8.89 13.39 -16.74
N GLN A 124 7.92 12.53 -16.41
CA GLN A 124 6.57 12.92 -16.03
C GLN A 124 6.38 12.81 -14.52
N CYS A 125 5.80 13.83 -13.91
CA CYS A 125 5.39 13.78 -12.52
C CYS A 125 4.18 12.84 -12.39
N LYS A 126 4.33 11.79 -11.60
CA LYS A 126 3.28 10.81 -11.32
C LYS A 126 3.07 10.66 -9.82
N ILE A 127 1.85 10.37 -9.41
CA ILE A 127 1.56 9.91 -8.06
C ILE A 127 2.07 8.47 -7.97
N VAL A 128 3.00 8.24 -7.06
CA VAL A 128 3.68 6.94 -6.88
C VAL A 128 3.21 6.22 -5.61
N TYR A 129 2.59 6.94 -4.69
CA TYR A 129 2.06 6.39 -3.45
C TYR A 129 0.90 7.25 -2.93
N ILE A 130 -0.12 6.60 -2.36
CA ILE A 130 -1.20 7.24 -1.61
C ILE A 130 -1.27 6.55 -0.25
N THR A 131 -1.28 7.33 0.83
CA THR A 131 -1.40 6.81 2.19
C THR A 131 -2.73 6.07 2.36
N PRO A 132 -2.73 4.81 2.83
CA PRO A 132 -3.96 4.06 3.11
C PRO A 132 -4.90 4.79 4.07
N ILE A 133 -6.20 4.54 3.94
CA ILE A 133 -7.25 5.18 4.77
C ILE A 133 -6.97 4.94 6.26
N GLU A 134 -6.55 3.73 6.60
CA GLU A 134 -6.29 3.29 7.97
C GLU A 134 -5.08 4.01 8.60
N SER A 135 -4.16 4.50 7.79
CA SER A 135 -3.00 5.26 8.25
C SER A 135 -3.28 6.77 8.37
N ASP A 136 -4.52 7.20 8.08
CA ASP A 136 -5.00 8.56 8.25
C ASP A 136 -4.08 9.61 7.59
N THR A 137 -3.56 10.56 8.34
CA THR A 137 -2.75 11.67 7.84
C THR A 137 -1.24 11.38 7.89
N GLN A 138 -0.83 10.12 8.10
CA GLN A 138 0.58 9.74 8.12
C GLN A 138 1.24 9.91 6.76
N TYR A 139 2.47 10.39 6.75
CA TYR A 139 3.32 10.53 5.57
C TYR A 139 4.79 10.44 5.98
N GLY A 140 5.66 10.27 4.99
CA GLY A 140 7.12 10.28 5.19
C GLY A 140 7.80 9.04 4.62
N ASP A 141 9.01 9.25 4.11
CA ASP A 141 9.80 8.22 3.45
C ASP A 141 10.27 7.12 4.43
N GLU A 142 10.34 7.43 5.73
CA GLU A 142 10.66 6.47 6.78
C GLU A 142 9.65 5.32 6.93
N TRP A 143 8.47 5.47 6.34
CA TRP A 143 7.45 4.42 6.24
C TRP A 143 7.59 3.61 4.96
N LEU A 144 7.92 4.27 3.85
CA LEU A 144 8.06 3.63 2.53
C LEU A 144 9.31 2.77 2.40
N PHE A 145 10.35 2.99 3.21
CA PHE A 145 11.62 2.24 3.12
C PHE A 145 11.91 1.36 4.34
N CYS A 146 10.94 1.20 5.25
CA CYS A 146 11.17 0.48 6.51
C CYS A 146 11.42 -1.03 6.36
N PHE A 147 11.19 -1.58 5.17
CA PHE A 147 11.45 -2.98 4.82
C PHE A 147 12.75 -3.18 4.02
N GLY A 148 13.48 -2.12 3.65
CA GLY A 148 14.77 -2.21 2.95
C GLY A 148 14.77 -3.21 1.77
N ASN A 149 15.79 -4.07 1.70
CA ASN A 149 15.91 -5.14 0.70
C ASN A 149 15.33 -6.49 1.19
N VAL A 150 14.52 -6.49 2.25
CA VAL A 150 14.05 -7.72 2.92
C VAL A 150 13.25 -8.64 1.99
N ALA A 151 12.62 -8.12 0.93
CA ALA A 151 11.94 -8.93 -0.08
C ALA A 151 12.88 -9.91 -0.84
N SER A 152 14.20 -9.72 -0.73
CA SER A 152 15.23 -10.59 -1.32
C SER A 152 15.92 -11.51 -0.30
N ASP A 153 15.56 -11.41 0.98
CA ASP A 153 16.18 -12.21 2.03
C ASP A 153 15.80 -13.70 1.91
N LYS A 154 16.70 -14.56 2.40
CA LYS A 154 16.45 -15.99 2.44
C LYS A 154 15.51 -16.33 3.60
N ILE A 155 14.49 -17.15 3.31
CA ILE A 155 13.62 -17.74 4.32
C ILE A 155 14.37 -18.85 5.07
N ASP A 156 14.41 -18.75 6.39
CA ASP A 156 15.07 -19.70 7.29
C ASP A 156 14.09 -20.76 7.79
N SER A 157 14.17 -21.96 7.22
CA SER A 157 13.31 -23.10 7.59
C SER A 157 13.96 -24.06 8.60
N SER A 158 14.97 -23.63 9.35
CA SER A 158 15.67 -24.45 10.35
C SER A 158 14.85 -24.73 11.62
N SER A 159 13.89 -23.87 11.93
CA SER A 159 12.92 -24.04 13.02
C SER A 159 11.55 -23.48 12.62
N GLY A 160 10.48 -23.90 13.30
CA GLY A 160 9.14 -23.34 13.07
C GLY A 160 9.10 -21.82 13.26
N LYS A 161 9.72 -21.33 14.33
CA LYS A 161 9.81 -19.90 14.64
C LYS A 161 10.57 -19.13 13.56
N SER A 162 11.77 -19.60 13.21
CA SER A 162 12.58 -18.98 12.15
C SER A 162 11.81 -18.92 10.83
N LEU A 163 11.09 -19.99 10.51
CA LEU A 163 10.31 -20.06 9.27
C LEU A 163 9.24 -18.99 9.26
N VAL A 164 8.40 -18.92 10.30
CA VAL A 164 7.30 -17.96 10.35
C VAL A 164 7.82 -16.53 10.33
N GLU A 165 8.82 -16.21 11.15
CA GLU A 165 9.39 -14.85 11.21
C GLU A 165 10.01 -14.42 9.88
N SER A 166 10.83 -15.27 9.27
CA SER A 166 11.50 -14.92 8.01
C SER A 166 10.54 -14.94 6.83
N PHE A 167 9.61 -15.90 6.76
CA PHE A 167 8.57 -15.95 5.73
C PHE A 167 7.74 -14.68 5.75
N TYR A 168 7.18 -14.28 6.90
CA TYR A 168 6.30 -13.10 6.97
C TYR A 168 7.04 -11.80 6.67
N LYS A 169 8.29 -11.66 7.12
CA LYS A 169 9.11 -10.50 6.76
C LYS A 169 9.29 -10.37 5.24
N VAL A 170 9.68 -11.46 4.56
CA VAL A 170 9.86 -11.47 3.10
C VAL A 170 8.53 -11.28 2.37
N TYR A 171 7.48 -11.98 2.81
CA TYR A 171 6.15 -11.95 2.19
C TYR A 171 5.53 -10.56 2.23
N LEU A 172 5.55 -9.91 3.40
CA LEU A 172 5.01 -8.56 3.56
C LEU A 172 5.90 -7.50 2.91
N ALA A 173 7.24 -7.66 2.93
CA ALA A 173 8.13 -6.77 2.19
C ALA A 173 7.89 -6.84 0.67
N THR A 174 7.47 -8.01 0.17
CA THR A 174 7.10 -8.19 -1.24
C THR A 174 5.87 -7.34 -1.60
N TYR A 175 4.83 -7.32 -0.76
CA TYR A 175 3.71 -6.37 -0.90
C TYR A 175 4.19 -4.91 -0.91
N CYS A 176 5.02 -4.55 0.07
CA CYS A 176 5.49 -3.17 0.23
C CYS A 176 6.36 -2.68 -0.94
N SER A 177 7.02 -3.58 -1.66
CA SER A 177 7.82 -3.25 -2.84
C SER A 177 6.98 -2.75 -4.03
N MET A 178 5.66 -3.01 -4.02
CA MET A 178 4.72 -2.68 -5.10
C MET A 178 5.21 -3.12 -6.50
N CYS A 179 5.92 -4.23 -6.61
CA CYS A 179 6.46 -4.70 -7.89
C CYS A 179 5.36 -5.12 -8.88
N GLY A 180 5.57 -4.87 -10.18
CA GLY A 180 4.62 -5.25 -11.24
C GLY A 180 4.36 -6.76 -11.37
N ASP A 181 5.26 -7.60 -10.85
CA ASP A 181 5.14 -9.06 -10.80
C ASP A 181 4.72 -9.59 -9.41
N LEU A 182 4.11 -8.74 -8.56
CA LEU A 182 3.72 -9.04 -7.18
C LEU A 182 3.05 -10.41 -7.02
N ASN A 183 1.99 -10.67 -7.79
CA ASN A 183 1.21 -11.91 -7.66
C ASN A 183 2.05 -13.16 -7.95
N VAL A 184 2.97 -13.08 -8.92
CA VAL A 184 3.90 -14.18 -9.25
C VAL A 184 4.87 -14.42 -8.10
N ARG A 185 5.42 -13.36 -7.50
CA ARG A 185 6.34 -13.48 -6.36
C ARG A 185 5.65 -14.06 -5.14
N LEU A 186 4.48 -13.53 -4.77
CA LEU A 186 3.72 -14.05 -3.62
C LEU A 186 3.33 -15.51 -3.86
N GLN A 187 2.92 -15.89 -5.07
CA GLN A 187 2.63 -17.28 -5.42
C GLN A 187 3.87 -18.17 -5.27
N SER A 188 5.03 -17.74 -5.74
CA SER A 188 6.28 -18.48 -5.60
C SER A 188 6.66 -18.69 -4.12
N LEU A 189 6.49 -17.66 -3.28
CA LEU A 189 6.71 -17.76 -1.84
C LEU A 189 5.75 -18.76 -1.19
N ARG A 190 4.48 -18.77 -1.57
CA ARG A 190 3.49 -19.75 -1.08
C ARG A 190 3.88 -21.17 -1.46
N LEU A 191 4.13 -21.42 -2.75
CA LEU A 191 4.49 -22.75 -3.26
C LEU A 191 5.78 -23.31 -2.64
N SER A 192 6.72 -22.45 -2.24
CA SER A 192 8.01 -22.86 -1.71
C SER A 192 8.04 -23.07 -0.19
N ASN A 193 6.97 -22.72 0.53
CA ASN A 193 6.98 -22.67 2.00
C ASN A 193 5.71 -23.20 2.68
N LEU A 194 4.59 -23.31 1.96
CA LEU A 194 3.36 -23.91 2.48
C LEU A 194 3.29 -25.40 2.12
N SER A 195 2.73 -26.19 3.04
CA SER A 195 2.35 -27.57 2.77
C SER A 195 1.19 -27.64 1.78
N HIS A 196 0.90 -28.84 1.26
CA HIS A 196 -0.27 -29.07 0.43
C HIS A 196 -1.57 -28.64 1.13
N THR A 197 -1.75 -29.01 2.40
CA THR A 197 -2.93 -28.65 3.20
C THR A 197 -3.07 -27.14 3.39
N ALA A 198 -1.97 -26.43 3.67
CA ALA A 198 -2.01 -24.97 3.78
C ALA A 198 -2.35 -24.28 2.44
N LEU A 199 -1.84 -24.82 1.32
CA LEU A 199 -2.20 -24.33 -0.01
C LEU A 199 -3.68 -24.55 -0.34
N GLU A 200 -4.27 -25.66 0.10
CA GLU A 200 -5.72 -25.91 -0.05
C GLU A 200 -6.55 -24.93 0.79
N GLN A 201 -6.15 -24.64 2.03
CA GLN A 201 -6.79 -23.64 2.87
C GLN A 201 -6.74 -22.25 2.22
N PHE A 202 -5.59 -21.86 1.70
CA PHE A 202 -5.42 -20.59 0.98
C PHE A 202 -6.37 -20.49 -0.21
N LYS A 203 -6.38 -21.51 -1.08
CA LYS A 203 -7.24 -21.53 -2.28
C LYS A 203 -8.72 -21.49 -1.91
N LYS A 204 -9.12 -22.19 -0.84
CA LYS A 204 -10.50 -22.17 -0.37
C LYS A 204 -10.91 -20.76 0.04
N ALA A 205 -10.09 -20.07 0.82
CA ALA A 205 -10.37 -18.70 1.24
C ALA A 205 -10.44 -17.74 0.04
N GLU A 206 -9.51 -17.84 -0.90
CA GLU A 206 -9.53 -17.03 -2.14
C GLU A 206 -10.83 -17.26 -2.94
N GLN A 207 -11.29 -18.52 -3.05
CA GLN A 207 -12.53 -18.87 -3.75
C GLN A 207 -13.80 -18.37 -3.04
N GLU A 208 -13.80 -18.27 -1.71
CA GLU A 208 -14.95 -17.75 -0.96
C GLU A 208 -15.19 -16.28 -1.31
N TYR A 209 -14.15 -15.44 -1.36
CA TYR A 209 -14.28 -14.03 -1.75
C TYR A 209 -14.53 -13.82 -3.24
N LEU A 210 -14.01 -14.71 -4.09
CA LEU A 210 -14.25 -14.66 -5.53
C LEU A 210 -15.74 -14.84 -5.87
N GLN A 211 -16.51 -15.56 -5.05
CA GLN A 211 -17.96 -15.71 -5.24
C GLN A 211 -18.70 -14.37 -5.16
N ASP A 212 -18.19 -13.44 -4.35
CA ASP A 212 -18.69 -12.08 -4.21
C ASP A 212 -17.98 -11.10 -5.16
N THR A 213 -17.28 -11.60 -6.19
CA THR A 213 -16.51 -10.83 -7.19
C THR A 213 -15.30 -10.07 -6.66
N PHE A 214 -14.86 -10.37 -5.44
CA PHE A 214 -13.66 -9.81 -4.85
C PHE A 214 -12.44 -10.68 -5.18
N GLU A 215 -11.58 -10.21 -6.08
CA GLU A 215 -10.36 -10.92 -6.47
C GLU A 215 -9.17 -10.59 -5.56
N GLY A 216 -8.31 -11.57 -5.32
CA GLY A 216 -7.01 -11.35 -4.67
C GLY A 216 -7.03 -11.30 -3.15
N TYR A 217 -8.05 -11.88 -2.49
CA TYR A 217 -8.01 -12.09 -1.04
C TYR A 217 -6.82 -12.99 -0.68
N ASP A 218 -6.01 -12.53 0.27
CA ASP A 218 -4.82 -13.25 0.71
C ASP A 218 -4.97 -13.67 2.18
N LEU A 219 -5.15 -14.98 2.38
CA LEU A 219 -5.35 -15.60 3.68
C LEU A 219 -4.16 -15.38 4.64
N LEU A 220 -2.95 -15.21 4.11
CA LEU A 220 -1.75 -15.00 4.93
C LEU A 220 -1.65 -13.57 5.46
N VAL A 221 -2.38 -12.62 4.89
CA VAL A 221 -2.50 -11.25 5.44
C VAL A 221 -3.90 -10.94 5.94
N THR A 222 -4.85 -11.87 5.79
CA THR A 222 -6.28 -11.75 6.13
C THR A 222 -6.92 -10.48 5.56
N ASN A 223 -6.47 -10.10 4.37
CA ASN A 223 -6.87 -8.89 3.67
C ASN A 223 -6.54 -9.03 2.17
N PHE A 224 -6.90 -8.04 1.37
CA PHE A 224 -6.61 -8.01 -0.07
C PHE A 224 -5.24 -7.39 -0.40
N ASP A 225 -4.69 -6.60 0.52
CA ASP A 225 -3.38 -5.97 0.35
C ASP A 225 -2.75 -5.61 1.69
N PHE A 226 -1.45 -5.32 1.67
CA PHE A 226 -0.66 -4.93 2.83
C PHE A 226 0.17 -3.68 2.51
N ASP A 227 0.16 -2.70 3.40
CA ASP A 227 0.92 -1.45 3.22
C ASP A 227 2.20 -1.37 4.06
N SER A 228 3.21 -0.72 3.49
CA SER A 228 4.48 -0.38 4.14
C SER A 228 4.34 0.28 5.52
N MET A 229 3.30 1.11 5.71
CA MET A 229 3.03 1.77 7.00
C MET A 229 2.73 0.78 8.12
N TRP A 230 2.19 -0.39 7.79
CA TRP A 230 1.82 -1.42 8.77
C TRP A 230 2.99 -2.35 9.09
N PHE A 231 4.05 -2.35 8.28
CA PHE A 231 5.17 -3.30 8.38
C PHE A 231 5.83 -3.31 9.75
N LYS A 232 6.04 -2.14 10.37
CA LYS A 232 6.66 -2.02 11.71
C LYS A 232 5.82 -2.63 12.84
N SER A 233 4.52 -2.83 12.61
CA SER A 233 3.62 -3.42 13.59
C SER A 233 3.62 -4.96 13.58
N LEU A 234 4.27 -5.58 12.59
CA LEU A 234 4.36 -7.03 12.47
C LEU A 234 4.96 -7.66 13.72
N LYS A 235 4.24 -8.62 14.29
CA LYS A 235 4.70 -9.43 15.42
C LYS A 235 4.42 -10.90 15.15
N VAL A 236 5.37 -11.74 15.53
CA VAL A 236 5.22 -13.20 15.57
C VAL A 236 5.40 -13.63 17.02
N LEU A 237 4.37 -14.24 17.59
CA LEU A 237 4.33 -14.69 18.98
C LEU A 237 4.19 -16.21 19.02
N PRO A 238 5.08 -16.94 19.70
CA PRO A 238 4.89 -18.37 19.90
C PRO A 238 3.69 -18.61 20.82
N LEU A 239 2.79 -19.50 20.41
CA LEU A 239 1.68 -19.98 21.24
C LEU A 239 2.06 -21.31 21.91
N ASP A 240 2.66 -22.21 21.15
CA ASP A 240 3.28 -23.45 21.63
C ASP A 240 4.45 -23.84 20.70
N ALA A 241 4.90 -25.11 20.74
CA ALA A 241 6.08 -25.58 20.00
C ALA A 241 5.98 -25.39 18.48
N ASP A 242 4.78 -25.59 17.91
CA ASP A 242 4.56 -25.62 16.47
C ASP A 242 3.46 -24.64 16.02
N ASN A 243 2.90 -23.86 16.95
CA ASN A 243 1.88 -22.85 16.69
C ASN A 243 2.38 -21.44 17.01
N TYR A 244 2.18 -20.54 16.06
CA TYR A 244 2.60 -19.15 16.14
C TYR A 244 1.42 -18.24 15.80
N GLN A 245 1.29 -17.14 16.52
CA GLN A 245 0.36 -16.08 16.18
C GLN A 245 1.10 -14.98 15.44
N VAL A 246 0.61 -14.62 14.26
CA VAL A 246 1.09 -13.47 13.50
C VAL A 246 0.06 -12.36 13.63
N THR A 247 0.53 -11.15 13.95
CA THR A 247 -0.32 -9.96 14.06
C THR A 247 0.32 -8.77 13.38
N TYR A 248 -0.52 -7.88 12.86
CA TYR A 248 -0.14 -6.54 12.45
C TYR A 248 -1.32 -5.57 12.64
N GLN A 249 -1.04 -4.28 12.66
CA GLN A 249 -2.01 -3.21 12.83
C GLN A 249 -2.16 -2.41 11.55
N ALA A 250 -3.40 -2.31 11.06
CA ALA A 250 -3.82 -1.42 9.99
C ALA A 250 -4.71 -0.33 10.61
N GLY A 251 -4.09 0.78 11.02
CA GLY A 251 -4.79 1.82 11.78
C GLY A 251 -5.36 1.30 13.09
N LYS A 252 -6.69 1.38 13.25
CA LYS A 252 -7.41 0.85 14.42
C LYS A 252 -7.68 -0.65 14.37
N TYR A 253 -7.49 -1.28 13.21
CA TYR A 253 -7.76 -2.70 13.01
C TYR A 253 -6.51 -3.51 13.33
N THR A 254 -6.69 -4.60 14.07
CA THR A 254 -5.64 -5.59 14.33
C THR A 254 -5.97 -6.83 13.52
N HIS A 255 -5.10 -7.18 12.60
CA HIS A 255 -5.20 -8.43 11.84
C HIS A 255 -4.45 -9.51 12.60
N GLN A 256 -5.06 -10.70 12.68
CA GLN A 256 -4.47 -11.83 13.38
C GLN A 256 -4.68 -13.12 12.59
N MET A 257 -3.64 -13.94 12.51
CA MET A 257 -3.74 -15.33 12.07
C MET A 257 -2.84 -16.24 12.90
N ASN A 258 -3.28 -17.48 13.07
CA ASN A 258 -2.50 -18.53 13.71
C ASN A 258 -1.88 -19.43 12.63
N ILE A 259 -0.57 -19.63 12.73
CA ILE A 259 0.27 -20.34 11.78
C ILE A 259 0.82 -21.58 12.47
N GLN A 260 0.48 -22.73 11.90
CA GLN A 260 1.05 -24.01 12.34
C GLN A 260 2.23 -24.36 11.46
N THR A 261 3.26 -24.96 12.04
CA THR A 261 4.40 -25.48 11.30
C THR A 261 4.56 -26.98 11.50
N THR A 262 5.15 -27.65 10.51
CA THR A 262 5.54 -29.07 10.64
C THR A 262 6.93 -29.28 10.06
N TYR A 263 7.67 -30.24 10.62
CA TYR A 263 8.97 -30.65 10.08
C TYR A 263 8.78 -31.84 9.13
N GLN A 264 9.12 -31.63 7.86
CA GLN A 264 9.03 -32.64 6.81
C GLN A 264 10.16 -32.46 5.80
N GLU A 265 10.73 -33.57 5.32
CA GLU A 265 11.74 -33.56 4.25
C GLU A 265 12.97 -32.69 4.58
N GLY A 266 13.39 -32.68 5.84
CA GLY A 266 14.61 -32.00 6.28
C GLY A 266 14.45 -30.49 6.52
N ARG A 267 13.22 -29.95 6.52
CA ARG A 267 12.94 -28.54 6.82
C ARG A 267 11.56 -28.33 7.43
N TYR A 268 11.35 -27.16 8.03
CA TYR A 268 10.01 -26.74 8.44
C TYR A 268 9.19 -26.20 7.25
N TRP A 269 7.88 -26.40 7.34
CA TRP A 269 6.84 -25.92 6.42
C TRP A 269 5.71 -25.25 7.20
N ILE A 270 5.04 -24.27 6.61
CA ILE A 270 3.75 -23.76 7.11
C ILE A 270 2.69 -24.80 6.78
N SER A 271 2.16 -25.48 7.79
CA SER A 271 1.28 -26.64 7.61
C SER A 271 -0.21 -26.30 7.64
N ALA A 272 -0.59 -25.24 8.35
CA ALA A 272 -1.97 -24.76 8.40
C ALA A 272 -2.04 -23.27 8.77
N ILE A 273 -3.11 -22.62 8.33
CA ILE A 273 -3.48 -21.23 8.63
C ILE A 273 -4.87 -21.26 9.26
N THR A 274 -4.99 -20.76 10.49
CA THR A 274 -6.21 -20.84 11.31
C THR A 274 -6.43 -19.55 12.11
N GLY A 275 -7.53 -19.45 12.86
CA GLY A 275 -7.74 -18.35 13.81
C GLY A 275 -7.69 -16.96 13.17
N VAL A 276 -8.22 -16.85 11.96
CA VAL A 276 -8.24 -15.64 11.13
C VAL A 276 -9.28 -14.67 11.68
N HIS A 277 -8.82 -13.50 12.11
CA HIS A 277 -9.63 -12.42 12.67
C HIS A 277 -9.15 -11.05 12.21
#